data_AF-A0A934YBI1-F1
#
_entry.id   AF-A0A934YBI1-F1
#
_cell.length_a   1.000
_cell.length_b   1.000
_cell.length_c   1.000
_cell.angle_alpha   90.00
_cell.angle_beta   90.00
_cell.angle_gamma   90.00
#
_symmetry.space_group_name_H-M   'P 1'
#
loop_
_entity.id
_entity.type
_entity.pdbx_description
1 polymer ?
#
loop_
_entity_poly.entity_id
_entity_poly.type
_entity_poly.pdbx_seq_one_letter_code
_entity_poly.pdbx_strand_id
1 'polypeptide(L)' 'MEENEEAFYEISVAPHQVDNEYVHEQILYSKFPQLKIPFGKLRLTRRSIDARKGKVQYVLRFQSIDLIPIKMDSKT' A
#
# COMPACT_ATOMS: atom_id res chain seq x y z
N MET A 1 17.05 -8.25 18.64
CA MET A 1 15.61 -8.36 18.35
C MET A 1 15.32 -7.20 17.44
N GLU A 2 15.31 -7.43 16.12
CA GLU A 2 14.83 -6.40 15.20
C GLU A 2 13.32 -6.32 15.41
N GLU A 3 12.89 -5.18 15.92
CA GLU A 3 11.50 -4.81 16.02
C GLU A 3 10.89 -4.99 14.62
N ASN A 4 9.85 -5.81 14.51
CA ASN A 4 9.01 -5.89 13.32
C ASN A 4 8.32 -4.52 13.17
N GLU A 5 9.04 -3.51 12.69
CA GLU A 5 8.44 -2.28 12.21
C GLU A 5 7.53 -2.69 11.05
N GLU A 6 6.22 -2.57 11.26
CA GLU A 6 5.22 -2.78 10.22
C GLU A 6 5.57 -1.89 9.02
N ALA A 7 6.21 -2.46 8.00
CA ALA A 7 6.64 -1.70 6.85
C ALA A 7 5.40 -1.28 6.03
N PHE A 8 5.16 0.03 5.97
CA PHE A 8 4.12 0.63 5.13
C PHE A 8 4.72 1.18 3.83
N TYR A 9 4.07 0.89 2.71
CA TYR A 9 4.49 1.34 1.38
C TYR A 9 3.43 2.28 0.81
N GLU A 10 3.78 3.54 0.62
CA GLU A 10 2.85 4.54 0.07
C GLU A 10 3.18 4.90 -1.38
N ILE A 11 2.16 4.95 -2.23
CA ILE A 11 2.25 5.43 -3.62
C ILE A 11 1.18 6.49 -3.88
N SER A 12 1.44 7.37 -4.85
CA SER A 12 0.49 8.38 -5.32
C SER A 12 0.08 8.07 -6.75
N VAL A 13 -1.23 8.07 -7.02
CA VAL A 13 -1.80 7.75 -8.34
C VAL A 13 -2.81 8.81 -8.78
N ALA A 14 -3.00 8.94 -10.09
CA ALA A 14 -4.03 9.83 -10.63
C ALA A 14 -5.44 9.26 -10.39
N PRO A 15 -6.50 10.09 -10.40
CA PRO A 15 -7.87 9.64 -10.13
C PRO A 15 -8.34 8.49 -11.03
N HIS A 16 -7.99 8.50 -12.32
CA HIS A 16 -8.38 7.44 -13.27
C HIS A 16 -7.56 6.15 -13.12
N GLN A 17 -6.53 6.14 -12.27
CA GLN A 17 -5.66 4.99 -12.00
C GLN A 17 -5.91 4.38 -10.61
N VAL A 18 -6.85 4.94 -9.83
CA VAL A 18 -7.05 4.56 -8.43
C VAL A 18 -7.42 3.09 -8.25
N ASP A 19 -8.11 2.49 -9.22
CA ASP A 19 -8.53 1.08 -9.18
C ASP A 19 -7.73 0.20 -10.17
N ASN A 20 -6.61 0.71 -10.71
CA ASN A 20 -5.75 -0.03 -11.65
C ASN A 20 -4.55 -0.66 -10.92
N GLU A 21 -4.71 -1.90 -10.48
CA GLU A 21 -3.70 -2.66 -9.71
C GLU A 21 -2.37 -2.81 -10.46
N TYR A 22 -2.39 -2.98 -11.79
CA TYR A 22 -1.17 -3.06 -12.58
C TYR A 22 -0.33 -1.77 -12.48
N VAL A 23 -0.99 -0.61 -12.52
CA VAL A 23 -0.31 0.68 -12.32
C VAL A 23 0.23 0.78 -10.90
N HIS A 24 -0.50 0.28 -9.89
CA HIS A 24 -0.04 0.31 -8.51
C HIS A 24 1.24 -0.51 -8.35
N GLU A 25 1.25 -1.74 -8.85
CA GLU A 25 2.41 -2.64 -8.82
C GLU A 25 3.64 -1.99 -9.45
N GLN A 26 3.51 -1.45 -10.67
CA GLN A 26 4.62 -0.80 -11.37
C GLN A 26 5.19 0.39 -10.59
N ILE A 27 4.33 1.27 -10.04
CA ILE A 27 4.78 2.42 -9.26
C ILE A 27 5.46 1.96 -7.97
N LEU A 28 4.92 0.92 -7.33
CA LEU A 28 5.40 0.45 -6.05
C LEU A 28 6.80 -0.14 -6.16
N TYR A 29 7.07 -1.02 -7.14
CA TYR A 29 8.43 -1.53 -7.37
C TYR A 29 9.38 -0.47 -7.92
N SER A 30 8.89 0.49 -8.72
CA SER A 30 9.72 1.62 -9.16
C SER A 30 10.14 2.51 -7.98
N LYS A 31 9.26 2.73 -7.00
CA LYS A 31 9.53 3.57 -5.82
C LYS A 31 10.34 2.83 -4.75
N PHE A 32 10.17 1.52 -4.64
CA PHE A 32 10.81 0.65 -3.65
C PHE A 32 11.53 -0.51 -4.35
N PRO A 33 12.66 -0.27 -5.04
CA PRO A 33 13.37 -1.31 -5.80
C PRO A 33 13.92 -2.45 -4.92
N GLN A 34 14.10 -2.22 -3.62
CA GLN A 34 14.49 -3.23 -2.64
C GLN A 34 13.33 -4.11 -2.17
N LEU A 35 12.09 -3.78 -2.56
CA LEU A 35 10.93 -4.56 -2.18
C LEU A 35 10.91 -5.88 -2.94
N LYS A 36 11.19 -6.97 -2.21
CA LYS A 36 11.15 -8.34 -2.75
C LYS A 36 9.80 -9.03 -2.53
N ILE A 37 8.80 -8.30 -2.02
CA ILE A 37 7.49 -8.84 -1.68
C ILE A 37 6.60 -8.79 -2.93
N PRO A 38 6.03 -9.92 -3.38
CA PRO A 38 5.08 -9.93 -4.49
C PRO A 38 3.87 -9.03 -4.21
N PHE A 39 3.34 -8.34 -5.22
CA PHE A 39 2.24 -7.41 -5.05
C PHE A 39 0.97 -8.08 -4.48
N GLY A 40 0.69 -9.34 -4.86
CA GLY A 40 -0.40 -10.13 -4.27
C GLY A 40 -0.24 -10.46 -2.77
N LYS A 41 0.93 -10.18 -2.18
CA LYS A 41 1.20 -10.25 -0.74
C LYS A 41 1.12 -8.89 -0.05
N LEU A 42 0.77 -7.84 -0.79
CA LEU A 42 0.49 -6.53 -0.24
C LEU A 42 -1.02 -6.32 -0.14
N ARG A 43 -1.46 -5.77 0.97
CA ARG A 43 -2.85 -5.36 1.18
C ARG A 43 -2.92 -3.85 1.25
N LEU A 44 -3.85 -3.26 0.50
CA LEU A 44 -4.20 -1.86 0.65
C LEU A 44 -4.86 -1.67 2.03
N THR A 45 -4.21 -0.89 2.91
CA THR A 45 -4.69 -0.62 4.27
C THR A 45 -5.25 0.79 4.41
N ARG A 46 -4.86 1.72 3.54
CA ARG A 46 -5.40 3.09 3.53
C ARG A 46 -5.49 3.65 2.12
N ARG A 47 -6.58 4.37 1.85
CA ARG A 47 -6.78 5.20 0.67
C ARG A 47 -7.16 6.61 1.11
N SER A 48 -6.42 7.62 0.67
CA SER A 48 -6.73 9.04 0.94
C SER A 48 -6.60 9.88 -0.33
N ILE A 49 -7.25 11.04 -0.34
CA ILE A 49 -7.18 12.00 -1.43
C ILE A 49 -6.27 13.15 -1.01
N ASP A 50 -5.30 13.50 -1.84
CA ASP A 50 -4.52 14.72 -1.72
C ASP A 50 -4.92 15.66 -2.87
N ALA A 51 -5.58 16.77 -2.53
CA ALA A 51 -6.02 17.79 -3.48
C ALA A 51 -5.30 19.10 -3.19
N ARG A 52 -4.33 19.48 -4.04
CA ARG A 52 -3.56 20.74 -3.90
C ARG A 52 -3.61 21.53 -5.18
N LYS A 53 -3.93 22.83 -5.06
CA LYS A 53 -3.89 23.82 -6.17
C LYS A 53 -4.52 23.29 -7.48
N GLY A 54 -5.70 22.68 -7.40
CA GLY A 54 -6.43 22.16 -8.56
C GLY A 54 -5.97 20.80 -9.10
N LYS A 55 -4.94 20.18 -8.50
CA LYS A 55 -4.51 18.81 -8.82
C LYS A 55 -5.01 17.84 -7.75
N VAL A 56 -5.75 16.83 -8.18
CA VAL A 56 -6.24 15.74 -7.32
C VAL A 56 -5.38 14.50 -7.56
N GLN A 57 -4.88 13.90 -6.49
CA GLN A 57 -4.20 12.60 -6.49
C GLN A 57 -4.76 11.73 -5.37
N TYR A 58 -4.67 10.41 -5.55
CA TYR A 58 -4.94 9.45 -4.50
C TYR A 58 -3.62 8.95 -3.91
N VAL A 59 -3.53 8.91 -2.60
CA VAL A 59 -2.43 8.27 -1.86
C VAL A 59 -2.93 6.92 -1.37
N LEU A 60 -2.24 5.87 -1.79
CA LEU A 60 -2.53 4.47 -1.47
C LEU A 60 -1.44 3.93 -0.56
N ARG A 61 -1.81 3.35 0.58
CA ARG A 61 -0.90 2.72 1.53
C ARG A 61 -1.09 1.21 1.54
N PHE A 62 0.00 0.49 1.32
CA PHE A 62 0.07 -0.95 1.32
C PHE A 62 0.88 -1.46 2.50
N GLN A 63 0.54 -2.64 2.99
CA GLN A 63 1.28 -3.36 4.02
C GLN A 63 1.41 -4.84 3.61
N SER A 64 2.52 -5.48 3.96
CA SER A 64 2.68 -6.92 3.74
C SER A 64 1.69 -7.72 4.58
N ILE A 65 0.98 -8.67 3.97
CA ILE A 65 0.06 -9.57 4.70
C ILE A 65 0.79 -10.52 5.63
N ASP A 66 2.05 -10.84 5.33
CA ASP A 66 2.87 -11.72 6.18
C ASP A 66 3.25 -11.02 7.50
N LEU A 67 3.14 -9.68 7.56
CA LEU A 67 3.38 -8.85 8.75
C LEU A 67 2.09 -8.46 9.49
N ILE A 68 0.91 -8.80 8.97
CA ILE A 68 -0.35 -8.52 9.67
C ILE A 68 -0.51 -9.62 10.73
N PRO A 69 -0.42 -9.33 12.04
CA PRO A 69 -0.83 -10.31 13.03
C PRO A 69 -2.29 -10.64 12.74
N ILE A 70 -2.58 -11.91 12.48
CA ILE A 70 -3.95 -12.41 12.39
C ILE A 70 -4.54 -12.21 13.79
N LYS A 71 -5.10 -11.02 14.07
CA LYS A 71 -6.09 -10.88 15.13
C LYS A 71 -7.27 -11.68 14.65
N MET A 72 -7.23 -12.98 14.96
CA MET A 72 -8.45 -13.74 15.11
C MET A 72 -9.21 -13.01 16.21
N ASP A 73 -10.26 -12.27 15.83
CA ASP A 73 -11.31 -11.91 16.75
C ASP A 73 -11.87 -13.22 17.31
N SER A 74 -11.29 -13.69 18.41
CA SER A 74 -11.87 -14.72 19.28
C SER A 74 -13.07 -14.09 19.97
N LYS A 75 -14.17 -13.94 19.23
CA LYS A 75 -15.50 -13.82 19.82
C LYS A 75 -16.14 -15.19 19.78
N THR A 76 -15.93 -15.95 20.86
CA THR A 76 -16.88 -16.97 21.32
C THR A 76 -17.84 -16.29 22.29
#